data_AF-A0A8J2IY00-F1
#
_entry.id   AF-A0A8J2IY00-F1
#
_cell.length_a   1.000
_cell.length_b   1.000
_cell.length_c   1.000
_cell.angle_alpha   90.00
_cell.angle_beta   90.00
_cell.angle_gamma   90.00
#
_symmetry.space_group_name_H-M   'P 1'
#
loop_
_entity.id
_entity.type
_entity.pdbx_description
1 polymer ?
#
loop_
_entity_poly.entity_id
_entity_poly.type
_entity_poly.pdbx_seq_one_letter_code
_entity_poly.pdbx_strand_id
1 'polypeptide(L)'
;MVRRKIREDVIHVTDHAGRPARLLWSHSRHEVIIPLASICFYFVHPNLNSDDFNFTEFSRDVLKDCDNPARLDVFFIPGGTNADCAEHYRKELRSRGDVLEQIREVQEAYHDFYNNHGYVREERKKGRLPGLFGSHRHQFSDYHGLIFVYNEATWDLEDDDKGFNMVRFDPEQTLEDFEPWERIPILDPIKTTRVRARRPRGEEDGFDGGSMSRRHEDRGIWWWFWDMRSRRLWNGALFATGSAEELGWTSW
;
A
#
# COMPACT_ATOMS: atom_id res chain seq x y z
N MET A 1 12.71 29.12 3.95
CA MET A 1 12.00 27.82 3.92
C MET A 1 13.04 26.73 4.08
N VAL A 2 13.16 26.11 5.25
CA VAL A 2 14.15 25.05 5.51
C VAL A 2 13.63 23.79 4.84
N ARG A 3 14.32 23.28 3.81
CA ARG A 3 14.01 21.97 3.23
C ARG A 3 14.18 20.92 4.33
N ARG A 4 13.08 20.30 4.78
CA ARG A 4 13.14 19.11 5.64
C ARG A 4 13.99 18.07 4.90
N LYS A 5 15.08 17.62 5.52
CA LYS A 5 15.92 16.55 4.96
C LYS A 5 15.16 15.23 5.17
N ILE A 6 14.41 14.82 4.14
CA ILE A 6 13.71 13.52 4.09
C ILE A 6 14.79 12.43 3.94
N ARG A 7 14.67 11.38 4.73
CA ARG A 7 15.48 10.17 4.62
C ARG A 7 14.53 9.03 4.25
N GLU A 8 14.95 8.22 3.29
CA GLU A 8 14.31 6.94 2.99
C GLU A 8 15.01 5.88 3.83
N ASP A 9 14.26 5.21 4.69
CA ASP A 9 14.77 4.07 5.44
C ASP A 9 14.20 2.78 4.83
N VAL A 10 15.09 1.80 4.69
CA VAL A 10 14.75 0.43 4.26
C VAL A 10 14.90 -0.47 5.47
N ILE A 11 13.77 -0.96 6.00
CA ILE A 11 13.79 -1.92 7.10
C ILE A 11 13.70 -3.33 6.53
N HIS A 12 14.64 -4.17 6.96
CA HIS A 12 14.64 -5.59 6.67
C HIS A 12 13.71 -6.30 7.66
N VAL A 13 12.70 -6.99 7.13
CA VAL A 13 11.77 -7.80 7.91
C VAL A 13 11.66 -9.20 7.30
N THR A 14 11.03 -10.11 8.03
CA THR A 14 10.62 -11.41 7.50
C THR A 14 9.13 -11.43 7.25
N ASP A 15 8.71 -12.01 6.14
CA ASP A 15 7.29 -12.31 5.89
C ASP A 15 6.78 -13.45 6.80
N HIS A 16 5.49 -13.76 6.72
CA HIS A 16 4.88 -14.85 7.49
C HIS A 16 5.50 -16.24 7.22
N ALA A 17 6.18 -16.42 6.08
CA ALA A 17 6.84 -17.66 5.69
C ALA A 17 8.34 -17.66 6.07
N GLY A 18 8.82 -16.63 6.78
CA GLY A 18 10.21 -16.48 7.19
C GLY A 18 11.15 -16.02 6.06
N ARG A 19 10.60 -15.58 4.92
CA ARG A 19 11.40 -15.10 3.78
C ARG A 19 11.72 -13.61 3.93
N PRO A 20 12.81 -13.13 3.31
CA PRO A 20 13.14 -11.72 3.35
C PRO A 20 12.04 -10.85 2.73
N ALA A 21 11.72 -9.76 3.40
CA ALA A 21 10.86 -8.68 2.90
C ALA A 21 11.48 -7.32 3.28
N ARG A 22 10.95 -6.24 2.71
CA ARG A 22 11.39 -4.87 3.02
C ARG A 22 10.18 -3.98 3.33
N LEU A 23 10.35 -3.09 4.29
CA LEU A 23 9.46 -1.96 4.51
C LEU A 23 10.20 -0.69 4.14
N LEU A 24 9.59 0.14 3.30
CA LEU A 24 10.15 1.42 2.87
C LEU A 24 9.17 2.54 3.17
N TRP A 25 9.65 3.64 3.71
CA TRP A 25 8.87 4.88 3.74
C TRP A 25 9.80 6.09 3.82
N SER A 26 9.27 7.23 3.43
CA SER A 26 9.92 8.52 3.64
C SER A 26 9.54 9.04 5.01
N HIS A 27 10.52 9.40 5.83
CA HIS A 27 10.24 9.91 7.16
C HIS A 27 11.02 11.20 7.47
N SER A 28 10.41 12.06 8.28
CA SER A 28 11.14 13.15 8.92
C SER A 28 11.92 12.62 10.13
N ARG A 29 12.98 13.32 10.57
CA ARG A 29 13.82 12.92 11.72
C ARG A 29 13.06 12.67 13.04
N HIS A 30 11.79 13.03 13.11
CA HIS A 30 10.96 12.91 14.30
C HIS A 30 9.97 11.74 14.25
N GLU A 31 9.76 11.15 13.07
CA GLU A 31 8.90 9.99 12.90
C GLU A 31 9.66 8.75 13.36
N VAL A 32 9.13 8.09 14.40
CA VAL A 32 9.73 6.88 15.01
C VAL A 32 8.87 5.65 14.75
N ILE A 33 7.60 5.83 14.41
CA ILE A 33 6.67 4.74 14.17
C ILE A 33 6.50 4.47 12.67
N ILE A 34 6.40 3.19 12.30
CA ILE A 34 6.22 2.79 10.91
C ILE A 34 4.79 3.14 10.48
N PRO A 35 4.54 3.80 9.33
CA PRO A 35 3.18 4.15 8.92
C PRO A 35 2.25 2.94 8.76
N LEU A 36 0.98 3.11 9.15
CA LEU A 36 -0.09 2.14 8.90
C LEU A 36 -0.55 2.13 7.44
N ALA A 37 -0.48 3.27 6.77
CA ALA A 37 -0.93 3.41 5.39
C ALA A 37 0.06 2.70 4.46
N SER A 38 -0.27 1.49 4.01
CA SER A 38 0.61 0.63 3.22
C SER A 38 0.18 0.42 1.77
N ILE A 39 1.17 0.26 0.88
CA ILE A 39 1.00 -0.25 -0.49
C ILE A 39 1.90 -1.47 -0.66
N CYS A 40 1.35 -2.59 -1.15
CA CYS A 40 2.08 -3.85 -1.28
C CYS A 40 2.59 -4.10 -2.70
N PHE A 41 3.88 -4.38 -2.80
CA PHE A 41 4.60 -4.70 -4.03
C PHE A 41 5.24 -6.07 -3.93
N TYR A 42 5.13 -6.83 -5.02
CA TYR A 42 5.65 -8.18 -5.15
C TYR A 42 6.64 -8.23 -6.29
N PHE A 43 7.82 -8.78 -6.04
CA PHE A 43 8.84 -8.99 -7.05
C PHE A 43 8.96 -10.49 -7.31
N VAL A 44 8.68 -10.89 -8.54
CA VAL A 44 8.53 -12.32 -8.88
C VAL A 44 9.53 -12.83 -9.90
N HIS A 45 10.36 -11.97 -10.49
CA HIS A 45 11.35 -12.45 -11.46
C HIS A 45 12.37 -13.37 -10.78
N PRO A 46 12.58 -14.62 -11.26
CA PRO A 46 13.46 -15.59 -10.62
C PRO A 46 14.91 -15.12 -10.39
N ASN A 47 15.41 -14.26 -11.30
CA ASN A 47 16.79 -13.79 -11.29
C ASN A 47 16.95 -12.38 -10.70
N LEU A 48 15.93 -11.83 -10.05
CA LEU A 48 16.06 -10.53 -9.39
C LEU A 48 17.02 -10.64 -8.20
N ASN A 49 18.08 -9.83 -8.19
CA ASN A 49 18.92 -9.68 -7.01
C ASN A 49 18.35 -8.58 -6.09
N SER A 50 17.79 -8.96 -4.94
CA SER A 50 17.24 -8.00 -3.97
C SER A 50 18.30 -7.16 -3.26
N ASP A 51 19.55 -7.61 -3.22
CA ASP A 51 20.62 -6.92 -2.49
C ASP A 51 21.21 -5.75 -3.30
N ASP A 52 21.19 -5.86 -4.63
CA ASP A 52 21.62 -4.81 -5.56
C ASP A 52 20.46 -3.93 -6.04
N PHE A 53 19.24 -4.18 -5.55
CA PHE A 53 18.05 -3.46 -6.01
C PHE A 53 18.03 -2.02 -5.49
N ASN A 54 17.88 -1.05 -6.39
CA ASN A 54 17.81 0.37 -6.04
C ASN A 54 16.44 0.76 -5.48
N PHE A 55 16.21 0.45 -4.20
CA PHE A 55 14.97 0.74 -3.48
C PHE A 55 14.62 2.23 -3.42
N THR A 56 15.63 3.11 -3.41
CA THR A 56 15.45 4.57 -3.40
C THR A 56 14.93 5.12 -4.73
N GLU A 57 15.38 4.55 -5.84
CA GLU A 57 14.82 4.92 -7.14
C GLU A 57 13.41 4.34 -7.31
N PHE A 58 13.23 3.09 -6.93
CA PHE A 58 11.92 2.44 -6.91
C PHE A 58 10.88 3.23 -6.11
N SER A 59 11.17 3.59 -4.85
CA SER A 59 10.26 4.37 -4.01
C SER A 59 9.90 5.71 -4.66
N ARG A 60 10.90 6.43 -5.19
CA ARG A 60 10.69 7.70 -5.87
C ARG A 60 9.80 7.56 -7.11
N ASP A 61 9.97 6.49 -7.87
CA ASP A 61 9.19 6.26 -9.09
C ASP A 61 7.71 5.98 -8.76
N VAL A 62 7.44 5.05 -7.84
CA VAL A 62 6.05 4.62 -7.54
C VAL A 62 5.30 5.59 -6.64
N LEU A 63 6.01 6.42 -5.86
CA LEU A 63 5.43 7.44 -4.99
C LEU A 63 5.57 8.88 -5.53
N LYS A 64 5.99 9.08 -6.79
CA LYS A 64 6.28 10.42 -7.34
C LYS A 64 5.17 11.45 -7.09
N ASP A 65 3.92 11.02 -7.22
CA ASP A 65 2.72 11.87 -7.08
C ASP A 65 2.05 11.70 -5.70
N CYS A 66 2.68 10.95 -4.79
CA CYS A 66 2.17 10.69 -3.45
C CYS A 66 2.48 11.88 -2.52
N ASP A 67 1.43 12.50 -2.00
CA ASP A 67 1.48 13.63 -1.07
C ASP A 67 1.46 13.22 0.40
N ASN A 68 1.34 11.92 0.70
CA ASN A 68 1.16 11.38 2.03
C ASN A 68 2.28 10.39 2.43
N PRO A 69 2.61 10.25 3.72
CA PRO A 69 3.59 9.29 4.19
C PRO A 69 3.02 7.86 4.10
N ALA A 70 3.18 7.24 2.94
CA ALA A 70 2.82 5.85 2.70
C ALA A 70 4.04 4.93 2.92
N ARG A 71 3.79 3.77 3.53
CA ARG A 71 4.73 2.65 3.59
C ARG A 71 4.59 1.79 2.34
N LEU A 72 5.70 1.34 1.80
CA LEU A 72 5.77 0.29 0.79
C LEU A 72 6.18 -1.01 1.47
N ASP A 73 5.34 -2.02 1.36
CA ASP A 73 5.66 -3.39 1.73
C ASP A 73 6.16 -4.11 0.48
N VAL A 74 7.42 -4.54 0.48
CA VAL A 74 8.03 -5.22 -0.65
C VAL A 74 8.32 -6.67 -0.30
N PHE A 75 7.71 -7.58 -1.06
CA PHE A 75 7.84 -9.02 -0.92
C PHE A 75 8.54 -9.64 -2.13
N PHE A 76 9.30 -10.71 -1.90
CA PHE A 76 9.99 -11.45 -2.95
C PHE A 76 9.40 -12.86 -3.06
N ILE A 77 8.85 -13.17 -4.24
CA ILE A 77 8.32 -14.51 -4.56
C ILE A 77 8.89 -14.94 -5.91
N PRO A 78 10.18 -15.31 -5.98
CA PRO A 78 10.83 -15.69 -7.25
C PRO A 78 10.08 -16.84 -7.94
N GLY A 79 9.72 -16.64 -9.22
CA GLY A 79 8.92 -17.58 -10.00
C GLY A 79 7.43 -17.61 -9.66
N GLY A 80 6.97 -16.75 -8.75
CA GLY A 80 5.58 -16.68 -8.31
C GLY A 80 4.63 -16.11 -9.37
N THR A 81 3.40 -16.59 -9.37
CA THR A 81 2.30 -16.06 -10.17
C THR A 81 1.54 -14.96 -9.43
N ASN A 82 0.65 -14.26 -10.13
CA ASN A 82 -0.28 -13.30 -9.49
C ASN A 82 -1.15 -13.97 -8.41
N ALA A 83 -1.52 -15.24 -8.61
CA ALA A 83 -2.29 -16.02 -7.63
C ALA A 83 -1.47 -16.35 -6.38
N ASP A 84 -0.18 -16.69 -6.55
CA ASP A 84 0.73 -16.92 -5.42
C ASP A 84 0.93 -15.64 -4.61
N CYS A 85 1.02 -14.49 -5.27
CA CYS A 85 1.13 -13.19 -4.60
C CYS A 85 -0.15 -12.82 -3.83
N ALA A 86 -1.33 -13.07 -4.40
CA ALA A 86 -2.60 -12.85 -3.71
C ALA A 86 -2.73 -13.78 -2.49
N GLU A 87 -2.38 -15.06 -2.61
CA GLU A 87 -2.42 -15.99 -1.48
C GLU A 87 -1.39 -15.63 -0.40
N HIS A 88 -0.21 -15.17 -0.82
CA HIS A 88 0.78 -14.63 0.08
C HIS A 88 0.22 -13.45 0.89
N TYR A 89 -0.42 -12.49 0.21
CA TYR A 89 -1.05 -11.34 0.87
C TYR A 89 -2.06 -11.78 1.94
N ARG A 90 -2.92 -12.77 1.64
CA ARG A 90 -3.89 -13.29 2.62
C ARG A 90 -3.21 -13.90 3.84
N LYS A 91 -2.13 -14.65 3.65
CA LYS A 91 -1.36 -15.22 4.76
C LYS A 91 -0.63 -14.14 5.57
N GLU A 92 -0.09 -13.13 4.91
CA GLU A 92 0.55 -11.99 5.57
C GLU A 92 -0.46 -11.19 6.41
N LEU A 93 -1.64 -10.92 5.85
CA LEU A 93 -2.75 -10.27 6.55
C LEU A 93 -3.16 -11.08 7.79
N ARG A 94 -3.29 -12.41 7.68
CA ARG A 94 -3.58 -13.30 8.83
C ARG A 94 -2.48 -13.25 9.89
N SER A 95 -1.22 -13.09 9.49
CA SER A 95 -0.08 -13.06 10.42
C SER A 95 0.12 -11.71 11.11
N ARG A 96 -0.06 -10.60 10.38
CA ARG A 96 0.16 -9.24 10.91
C ARG A 96 -1.10 -8.63 11.52
N GLY A 97 -2.27 -9.11 11.13
CA GLY A 97 -3.56 -8.55 11.49
C GLY A 97 -4.04 -7.48 10.52
N ASP A 98 -5.30 -7.11 10.69
CA ASP A 98 -5.94 -6.03 9.96
C ASP A 98 -5.54 -4.67 10.55
N VAL A 99 -5.14 -3.73 9.70
CA VAL A 99 -4.81 -2.35 10.09
C VAL A 99 -5.93 -1.67 10.88
N LEU A 100 -7.19 -2.07 10.68
CA LEU A 100 -8.34 -1.55 11.41
C LEU A 100 -8.24 -1.78 12.92
N GLU A 101 -7.63 -2.87 13.37
CA GLU A 101 -7.43 -3.14 14.79
C GLU A 101 -6.49 -2.10 15.41
N GLN A 102 -5.36 -1.82 14.74
CA GLN A 102 -4.40 -0.81 15.18
C GLN A 102 -4.98 0.61 15.11
N ILE A 103 -5.81 0.91 14.12
CA ILE A 103 -6.56 2.18 14.07
C ILE A 103 -7.46 2.32 15.30
N ARG A 104 -8.20 1.28 15.68
CA ARG A 104 -9.08 1.31 16.86
C ARG A 104 -8.29 1.45 18.15
N GLU A 105 -7.18 0.74 18.29
CA GLU A 105 -6.31 0.83 19.48
C GLU A 105 -5.79 2.26 19.70
N VAL A 106 -5.37 2.94 18.63
CA VAL A 106 -4.95 4.35 18.72
C VAL A 106 -6.13 5.26 19.04
N GLN A 107 -7.28 5.07 18.40
CA GLN A 107 -8.47 5.89 18.68
C GLN A 107 -8.91 5.78 20.14
N GLU A 108 -8.90 4.57 20.70
CA GLU A 108 -9.16 4.34 22.12
C GLU A 108 -8.09 4.97 23.01
N ALA A 109 -6.81 4.91 22.62
CA ALA A 109 -5.70 5.51 23.38
C ALA A 109 -5.77 7.03 23.39
N TYR A 110 -6.10 7.62 22.25
CA TYR A 110 -6.28 9.05 22.11
C TYR A 110 -7.47 9.52 22.93
N HIS A 111 -8.62 8.81 22.86
CA HIS A 111 -9.78 9.11 23.70
C HIS A 111 -9.46 9.03 25.20
N ASP A 112 -8.73 8.01 25.64
CA ASP A 112 -8.29 7.87 27.03
C ASP A 112 -7.33 8.98 27.46
N PHE A 113 -6.40 9.40 26.59
CA PHE A 113 -5.46 10.50 26.87
C PHE A 113 -6.19 11.80 27.18
N TYR A 114 -7.21 12.16 26.39
CA TYR A 114 -8.01 13.36 26.63
C TYR A 114 -8.84 13.26 27.91
N ASN A 115 -9.47 12.11 28.16
CA ASN A 115 -10.34 11.94 29.33
C ASN A 115 -9.55 11.80 30.65
N ASN A 116 -8.33 11.27 30.59
CA ASN A 116 -7.48 11.01 31.76
C ASN A 116 -6.33 12.03 31.94
N HIS A 117 -6.49 13.26 31.44
CA HIS A 117 -5.57 14.38 31.66
C HIS A 117 -4.11 14.09 31.23
N GLY A 118 -3.95 13.37 30.13
CA GLY A 118 -2.63 13.13 29.52
C GLY A 118 -1.96 11.82 29.94
N TYR A 119 -2.62 10.95 30.71
CA TYR A 119 -2.07 9.63 31.03
C TYR A 119 -2.33 8.61 29.90
N VAL A 120 -1.26 8.10 29.29
CA VAL A 120 -1.29 6.98 28.35
C VAL A 120 -0.89 5.69 29.09
N ARG A 121 -1.69 4.63 28.99
CA ARG A 121 -1.31 3.32 29.55
C ARG A 121 -0.15 2.73 28.74
N GLU A 122 1.00 2.54 29.38
CA GLU A 122 2.23 1.97 28.79
C GLU A 122 2.05 0.55 28.18
N GLU A 123 1.04 -0.20 28.64
CA GLU A 123 0.73 -1.57 28.20
C GLU A 123 0.32 -1.71 26.72
N ARG A 124 0.22 -0.60 25.98
CA ARG A 124 -0.23 -0.59 24.56
C ARG A 124 0.89 -0.67 23.53
N LYS A 125 2.16 -0.61 23.93
CA LYS A 125 3.31 -0.74 23.01
C LYS A 125 3.62 -2.22 22.75
N LYS A 126 2.95 -2.84 21.78
CA LYS A 126 3.05 -4.28 21.51
C LYS A 126 4.06 -4.65 20.43
N GLY A 127 5.18 -3.93 20.29
CA GLY A 127 6.31 -4.21 19.38
C GLY A 127 5.99 -5.03 18.10
N ARG A 128 4.87 -4.80 17.42
CA ARG A 128 4.40 -5.62 16.29
C ARG A 128 4.54 -4.88 14.98
N LEU A 129 4.60 -5.63 13.88
CA LEU A 129 4.57 -5.03 12.56
C LEU A 129 3.22 -4.36 12.32
N PRO A 130 3.16 -3.25 11.57
CA PRO A 130 1.89 -2.66 11.22
C PRO A 130 1.15 -3.56 10.23
N GLY A 131 -0.15 -3.72 10.47
CA GLY A 131 -1.07 -4.59 9.77
C GLY A 131 -1.23 -4.24 8.29
N LEU A 132 -2.02 -5.05 7.60
CA LEU A 132 -2.37 -4.84 6.19
C LEU A 132 -3.85 -4.49 6.05
N PHE A 133 -4.23 -3.90 4.92
CA PHE A 133 -5.63 -3.61 4.65
C PHE A 133 -6.40 -4.91 4.41
N GLY A 134 -7.38 -5.18 5.29
CA GLY A 134 -8.30 -6.29 5.12
C GLY A 134 -9.36 -6.05 4.05
N SER A 135 -10.28 -7.01 3.93
CA SER A 135 -11.43 -6.91 3.05
C SER A 135 -12.41 -5.87 3.58
N HIS A 136 -12.60 -4.79 2.82
CA HIS A 136 -13.57 -3.76 3.14
C HIS A 136 -14.25 -3.25 1.88
N ARG A 137 -15.54 -2.96 2.00
CA ARG A 137 -16.33 -2.49 0.88
C ARG A 137 -15.81 -1.18 0.30
N HIS A 138 -15.76 -1.11 -1.03
CA HIS A 138 -15.37 0.10 -1.73
C HIS A 138 -16.25 0.41 -2.95
N GLN A 139 -16.80 1.63 -2.97
CA GLN A 139 -17.57 2.20 -4.07
C GLN A 139 -16.98 2.11 -5.51
N PHE A 140 -15.65 1.93 -5.68
CA PHE A 140 -14.98 1.97 -6.99
C PHE A 140 -14.12 0.73 -7.26
N SER A 141 -14.16 -0.28 -6.40
CA SER A 141 -13.46 -1.55 -6.60
C SER A 141 -14.43 -2.69 -6.35
N ASP A 142 -14.64 -3.54 -7.35
CA ASP A 142 -15.42 -4.77 -7.20
C ASP A 142 -14.62 -5.90 -6.50
N TYR A 143 -13.48 -5.56 -5.90
CA TYR A 143 -12.50 -6.49 -5.33
C TYR A 143 -11.97 -5.94 -4.01
N HIS A 144 -11.80 -6.82 -3.04
CA HIS A 144 -11.32 -6.52 -1.70
C HIS A 144 -9.79 -6.38 -1.61
N GLY A 145 -9.06 -7.09 -2.46
CA GLY A 145 -7.60 -7.11 -2.46
C GLY A 145 -7.01 -6.32 -3.63
N LEU A 146 -5.92 -5.58 -3.37
CA LEU A 146 -5.14 -4.87 -4.37
C LEU A 146 -3.64 -4.97 -4.06
N ILE A 147 -2.88 -5.51 -5.00
CA ILE A 147 -1.41 -5.59 -4.93
C ILE A 147 -0.78 -5.26 -6.29
N PHE A 148 0.51 -4.92 -6.30
CA PHE A 148 1.27 -4.66 -7.51
C PHE A 148 2.38 -5.69 -7.68
N VAL A 149 2.44 -6.36 -8.82
CA VAL A 149 3.40 -7.42 -9.12
C VAL A 149 4.35 -6.97 -10.23
N TYR A 150 5.65 -7.03 -9.94
CA TYR A 150 6.75 -6.73 -10.85
C TYR A 150 7.42 -8.01 -11.32
N ASN A 151 7.52 -8.17 -12.63
CA ASN A 151 7.93 -9.39 -13.29
C ASN A 151 9.27 -9.28 -14.03
N GLU A 152 9.96 -8.14 -13.96
CA GLU A 152 11.23 -7.94 -14.67
C GLU A 152 12.44 -8.19 -13.77
N ALA A 153 13.58 -8.51 -14.39
CA ALA A 153 14.81 -8.87 -13.69
C ALA A 153 15.54 -7.69 -13.04
N THR A 154 15.32 -6.47 -13.54
CA THR A 154 16.06 -5.26 -13.18
C THR A 154 15.14 -4.06 -13.18
N TRP A 155 15.38 -3.10 -12.29
CA TRP A 155 14.64 -1.83 -12.26
C TRP A 155 15.20 -0.77 -13.21
N ASP A 156 16.39 -0.99 -13.78
CA ASP A 156 17.08 -0.07 -14.70
C ASP A 156 16.57 -0.21 -16.14
N LEU A 157 15.24 -0.09 -16.30
CA LEU A 157 14.59 -0.04 -17.60
C LEU A 157 14.31 1.41 -17.99
N GLU A 158 14.13 1.67 -19.29
CA GLU A 158 13.61 2.97 -19.72
C GLU A 158 12.26 3.24 -19.04
N ASP A 159 11.99 4.51 -18.75
CA ASP A 159 10.83 4.91 -17.93
C ASP A 159 9.49 4.38 -18.45
N ASP A 160 9.35 4.28 -19.77
CA ASP A 160 8.15 3.81 -20.45
C ASP A 160 7.97 2.28 -20.35
N ASP A 161 9.03 1.55 -20.02
CA ASP A 161 9.04 0.09 -19.88
C ASP A 161 8.86 -0.38 -18.42
N LYS A 162 8.99 0.53 -17.45
CA LYS A 162 8.75 0.24 -16.02
C LYS A 162 7.26 0.05 -15.76
N GLY A 163 6.76 -1.18 -15.88
CA GLY A 163 5.36 -1.53 -15.65
C GLY A 163 5.14 -2.59 -14.56
N PHE A 164 3.93 -2.62 -14.01
CA PHE A 164 3.46 -3.59 -13.03
C PHE A 164 2.18 -4.24 -13.50
N ASN A 165 1.98 -5.47 -13.06
CA ASN A 165 0.67 -6.08 -13.02
C ASN A 165 -0.04 -5.60 -11.75
N MET A 166 -1.03 -4.73 -11.90
CA MET A 166 -1.98 -4.43 -10.84
C MET A 166 -2.95 -5.61 -10.72
N VAL A 167 -2.91 -6.29 -9.59
CA VAL A 167 -3.67 -7.51 -9.33
C VAL A 167 -4.76 -7.21 -8.31
N ARG A 168 -6.01 -7.36 -8.74
CA ARG A 168 -7.20 -7.29 -7.90
C ARG A 168 -7.72 -8.70 -7.65
N PHE A 169 -8.09 -9.01 -6.42
CA PHE A 169 -8.53 -10.35 -6.02
C PHE A 169 -9.57 -10.27 -4.91
N ASP A 170 -10.23 -11.40 -4.63
CA ASP A 170 -11.35 -11.50 -3.68
C ASP A 170 -12.52 -10.59 -4.08
N PRO A 171 -13.31 -10.98 -5.11
CA PRO A 171 -14.43 -10.16 -5.58
C PRO A 171 -15.44 -9.87 -4.47
N GLU A 172 -15.93 -8.63 -4.42
CA GLU A 172 -16.76 -8.06 -3.34
C GLU A 172 -18.23 -8.50 -3.41
N GLN A 173 -18.60 -9.37 -4.36
CA GLN A 173 -19.98 -9.74 -4.58
C GLN A 173 -20.55 -10.57 -3.45
N THR A 174 -21.58 -10.02 -2.80
CA THR A 174 -22.48 -10.81 -1.97
C THR A 174 -23.82 -10.93 -2.69
N LEU A 175 -24.50 -12.08 -2.54
CA LEU A 175 -25.84 -12.31 -3.12
C LEU A 175 -26.86 -11.27 -2.66
N GLU A 176 -26.62 -10.64 -1.52
CA GLU A 176 -27.46 -9.59 -0.92
C GLU A 176 -27.37 -8.24 -1.64
N ASP A 177 -26.38 -8.05 -2.52
CA ASP A 177 -26.18 -6.80 -3.28
C ASP A 177 -27.05 -6.69 -4.53
N PHE A 178 -27.75 -7.75 -4.90
CA PHE A 178 -28.48 -7.84 -6.16
C PHE A 178 -29.95 -8.10 -5.91
N GLU A 179 -30.80 -7.33 -6.60
CA GLU A 179 -32.23 -7.62 -6.62
C GLU A 179 -32.50 -8.95 -7.34
N PRO A 180 -33.60 -9.67 -7.04
CA PRO A 180 -33.87 -11.01 -7.59
C PRO A 180 -33.89 -11.10 -9.13
N TRP A 181 -34.04 -9.97 -9.82
CA TRP A 181 -34.06 -9.86 -11.28
C TRP A 181 -32.75 -9.36 -11.89
N GLU A 182 -31.77 -8.97 -11.07
CA GLU A 182 -30.48 -8.51 -11.55
C GLU A 182 -29.58 -9.69 -11.90
N ARG A 183 -28.89 -9.58 -13.05
CA ARG A 183 -27.86 -10.54 -13.40
C ARG A 183 -26.61 -10.22 -12.58
N ILE A 184 -26.29 -11.11 -11.65
CA ILE A 184 -25.02 -11.06 -10.91
C ILE A 184 -23.88 -11.23 -11.92
N PRO A 185 -23.01 -10.22 -12.10
CA PRO A 185 -21.90 -10.34 -13.03
C PRO A 185 -20.91 -11.37 -12.48
N ILE A 186 -20.57 -12.43 -13.21
CA ILE A 186 -19.54 -13.38 -12.74
C ILE A 186 -18.19 -12.68 -12.84
N LEU A 187 -17.57 -12.38 -11.70
CA LEU A 187 -16.22 -11.82 -11.64
C LEU A 187 -15.20 -12.94 -11.56
N ASP A 188 -14.10 -12.79 -12.30
CA ASP A 188 -12.95 -13.65 -12.16
C ASP A 188 -12.38 -13.53 -10.73
N PRO A 189 -11.89 -14.62 -10.11
CA PRO A 189 -11.28 -14.55 -8.77
C PRO A 189 -10.09 -13.59 -8.68
N ILE A 190 -9.41 -13.37 -9.82
CA ILE A 190 -8.27 -12.48 -9.96
C ILE A 190 -8.39 -11.70 -11.27
N LYS A 191 -8.32 -10.37 -11.19
CA LYS A 191 -8.26 -9.46 -12.34
C LYS A 191 -6.91 -8.77 -12.39
N THR A 192 -6.21 -8.92 -13.51
CA THR A 192 -4.90 -8.30 -13.74
C THR A 192 -5.03 -7.15 -14.74
N THR A 193 -4.35 -6.04 -14.48
CA THR A 193 -4.26 -4.89 -15.41
C THR A 193 -2.81 -4.41 -15.43
N ARG A 194 -2.22 -4.22 -16.61
CA ARG A 194 -0.87 -3.66 -16.73
C ARG A 194 -0.94 -2.16 -16.49
N VAL A 195 -0.09 -1.65 -15.61
CA VAL A 195 -0.01 -0.22 -15.25
C VAL A 195 1.44 0.25 -15.26
N ARG A 196 1.69 1.53 -15.57
CA ARG A 196 3.04 2.11 -15.53
C ARG A 196 3.45 2.46 -14.11
N ALA A 197 4.74 2.41 -13.80
CA ALA A 197 5.30 2.83 -12.51
C ALA A 197 5.00 4.31 -12.22
N ARG A 198 5.27 5.17 -13.21
CA ARG A 198 5.05 6.63 -13.16
C ARG A 198 4.48 7.15 -14.47
N ARG A 199 3.96 8.38 -14.47
CA ARG A 199 3.55 9.08 -15.69
C ARG A 199 4.75 9.32 -16.63
N PRO A 200 4.53 9.32 -17.97
CA PRO A 200 5.56 9.67 -18.95
C PRO A 200 6.17 11.05 -18.69
N ARG A 201 7.45 11.21 -19.03
CA ARG A 201 8.18 12.47 -18.85
C ARG A 201 7.80 13.45 -19.98
N GLY A 202 7.41 14.69 -19.62
CA GLY A 202 7.01 15.73 -20.58
C GLY A 202 5.49 15.97 -20.66
N GLU A 203 4.70 15.20 -19.93
CA GLU A 203 3.27 15.44 -19.74
C GLU A 203 3.04 16.25 -18.45
N GLU A 204 3.34 17.55 -18.48
CA GLU A 204 2.91 18.47 -17.41
C GLU A 204 1.39 18.63 -17.43
N ASP A 205 0.79 18.89 -16.27
CA ASP A 205 -0.66 19.08 -16.09
C ASP A 205 -1.16 20.30 -16.87
N GLY A 206 -1.37 20.11 -18.18
CA GLY A 206 -2.19 20.98 -18.99
C GLY A 206 -3.62 20.86 -18.48
N PHE A 207 -4.03 21.80 -17.63
CA PHE A 207 -5.42 22.14 -17.32
C PHE A 207 -6.09 22.81 -18.52
N ASP A 208 -5.74 22.38 -19.74
CA ASP A 208 -6.22 22.96 -20.98
C ASP A 208 -7.13 21.94 -21.67
N GLY A 209 -8.36 22.37 -21.93
CA GLY A 209 -9.50 21.56 -22.36
C GLY A 209 -9.40 21.01 -23.78
N GLY A 210 -8.28 20.38 -24.14
CA GLY A 210 -8.02 19.73 -25.41
C GLY A 210 -8.08 18.21 -25.31
N SER A 211 -9.24 17.65 -25.65
CA SER A 211 -9.54 16.22 -25.72
C SER A 211 -8.65 15.46 -26.71
N MET A 212 -8.05 14.33 -26.28
CA MET A 212 -8.04 13.05 -27.00
C MET A 212 -7.61 11.92 -26.04
N SER A 213 -8.58 11.09 -25.64
CA SER A 213 -8.42 9.73 -25.10
C SER A 213 -7.16 9.41 -24.26
N ARG A 214 -6.98 10.06 -23.10
CA ARG A 214 -6.05 9.56 -22.08
C ARG A 214 -6.53 8.18 -21.62
N ARG A 215 -5.78 7.11 -21.90
CA ARG A 215 -6.07 5.81 -21.28
C ARG A 215 -5.77 5.96 -19.79
N HIS A 216 -6.66 5.47 -18.94
CA HIS A 216 -6.48 5.51 -17.48
C HIS A 216 -5.16 4.81 -17.06
N GLU A 217 -4.70 3.86 -17.88
CA GLU A 217 -3.45 3.08 -17.75
C GLU A 217 -2.16 3.93 -17.75
N ASP A 218 -2.16 5.13 -18.35
CA ASP A 218 -0.97 5.99 -18.44
C ASP A 218 -0.73 6.87 -17.20
N ARG A 219 -1.62 6.81 -16.20
CA ARG A 219 -1.59 7.71 -15.03
C ARG A 219 -0.54 7.36 -13.97
N GLY A 220 0.14 6.22 -14.07
CA GLY A 220 1.09 5.75 -13.04
C GLY A 220 0.42 5.04 -11.86
N ILE A 221 1.16 4.22 -11.11
CA ILE A 221 0.63 3.37 -10.01
C ILE A 221 -0.12 4.16 -8.96
N TRP A 222 0.42 5.31 -8.53
CA TRP A 222 -0.19 6.07 -7.44
C TRP A 222 -1.63 6.47 -7.73
N TRP A 223 -1.95 6.86 -8.96
CA TRP A 223 -3.31 7.24 -9.36
C TRP A 223 -4.26 6.05 -9.39
N TRP A 224 -3.80 4.90 -9.89
CA TRP A 224 -4.57 3.66 -9.82
C TRP A 224 -4.87 3.25 -8.38
N PHE A 225 -3.85 3.31 -7.53
CA PHE A 225 -4.01 3.04 -6.10
C PHE A 225 -4.95 4.06 -5.44
N TRP A 226 -4.84 5.33 -5.79
CA TRP A 226 -5.68 6.40 -5.24
C TRP A 226 -7.15 6.21 -5.54
N ASP A 227 -7.49 5.81 -6.77
CA ASP A 227 -8.86 5.60 -7.19
C ASP A 227 -9.49 4.33 -6.58
N MET A 228 -8.67 3.30 -6.30
CA MET A 228 -9.15 1.97 -5.89
C MET A 228 -9.08 1.68 -4.39
N ARG A 229 -8.37 2.49 -3.60
CA ARG A 229 -8.21 2.26 -2.16
C ARG A 229 -9.36 2.85 -1.35
N SER A 230 -9.74 2.18 -0.26
CA SER A 230 -10.74 2.73 0.65
C SER A 230 -10.28 4.04 1.27
N ARG A 231 -10.84 5.17 0.82
CA ARG A 231 -10.49 6.52 1.33
C ARG A 231 -10.67 6.62 2.85
N ARG A 232 -11.71 5.99 3.39
CA ARG A 232 -11.99 6.00 4.84
C ARG A 232 -10.87 5.31 5.62
N LEU A 233 -10.47 4.11 5.19
CA LEU A 233 -9.44 3.34 5.88
C LEU A 233 -8.04 3.92 5.67
N TRP A 234 -7.75 4.38 4.46
CA TRP A 234 -6.50 5.08 4.15
C TRP A 234 -6.31 6.30 5.05
N ASN A 235 -7.32 7.17 5.12
CA ASN A 235 -7.27 8.34 5.99
C ASN A 235 -7.22 7.94 7.47
N GLY A 236 -7.98 6.91 7.88
CA GLY A 236 -7.92 6.37 9.24
C GLY A 236 -6.52 5.90 9.62
N ALA A 237 -5.83 5.20 8.72
CA ALA A 237 -4.45 4.73 8.90
C ALA A 237 -3.46 5.90 9.00
N LEU A 238 -3.59 6.91 8.13
CA LEU A 238 -2.76 8.12 8.20
C LEU A 238 -2.95 8.87 9.53
N PHE A 239 -4.20 9.10 9.93
CA PHE A 239 -4.50 9.80 11.19
C PHE A 239 -4.06 8.98 12.41
N ALA A 240 -4.28 7.67 12.42
CA ALA A 240 -3.85 6.82 13.52
C ALA A 240 -2.32 6.79 13.64
N THR A 241 -1.58 6.85 12.52
CA THR A 241 -0.11 6.99 12.56
C THR A 241 0.28 8.29 13.26
N GLY A 242 -0.26 9.44 12.83
CA GLY A 242 0.04 10.72 13.46
C GLY A 242 -0.39 10.80 14.93
N SER A 243 -1.57 10.28 15.28
CA SER A 243 -2.04 10.24 16.67
C SER A 243 -1.18 9.33 17.54
N ALA A 244 -0.68 8.21 17.02
CA ALA A 244 0.25 7.36 17.75
C ALA A 244 1.57 8.10 18.05
N GLU A 245 2.09 8.88 17.10
CA GLU A 245 3.27 9.72 17.31
C GLU A 245 3.04 10.81 18.36
N GLU A 246 1.88 11.49 18.33
CA GLU A 246 1.50 12.48 19.33
C GLU A 246 1.38 11.88 20.74
N LEU A 247 0.94 10.62 20.83
CA LEU A 247 0.90 9.84 22.07
C LEU A 247 2.28 9.29 22.48
N GLY A 248 3.34 9.56 21.72
CA GLY A 248 4.71 9.13 22.01
C GLY A 248 4.96 7.65 21.73
N TRP A 249 4.19 7.02 20.85
CA TRP A 249 4.42 5.63 20.45
C TRP A 249 5.66 5.54 19.56
N THR A 250 6.49 4.54 19.82
CA THR A 250 7.69 4.23 19.03
C THR A 250 7.56 2.91 18.27
N SER A 251 6.46 2.18 18.48
CA SER A 251 6.13 0.91 17.84
C SER A 251 4.63 0.63 17.99
N TRP A 252 4.07 -0.23 17.14
CA TRP A 252 2.69 -0.72 17.23
C TRP A 252 2.53 -1.90 18.18
#